data_AF-A0A2E5V9M1-F1
#
_entry.id   AF-A0A2E5V9M1-F1
#
_cell.length_a   1.000
_cell.length_b   1.000
_cell.length_c   1.000
_cell.angle_alpha   90.00
_cell.angle_beta   90.00
_cell.angle_gamma   90.00
#
_symmetry.space_group_name_H-M   'P 1'
#
loop_
_entity.id
_entity.type
_entity.pdbx_description
1 polymer ?
#
loop_
_entity_poly.entity_id
_entity_poly.type
_entity_poly.pdbx_seq_one_letter_code
_entity_poly.pdbx_strand_id
1 'polypeptide(L)'
;MQNHLESVQVRVVQGGNNKMDKLIGVIDEPVPGKDPDELDINVHTNSLIKFIEKTNTPITIGIQGEWGSGKTSLINSIHHHFEGDEKTKQIWINSWEYSLLSTPEEALLKIINRIIDELIESDPNETRKKNIKGGAEAIFKGALRVGAQVALGNAAGEVAKELLDTGAKSIAELRKQLSEVVEQMADRSTNPYETVVIYVDDLDRIEPKNAVAILELLKNIFSVPKCIFILAIDYQVVVKGLEHKFG
;
A
#
# COMPACT_ATOMS: atom_id res chain seq x y z
N MET A 1 36.23 15.67 -43.52
CA MET A 1 34.87 15.86 -42.96
C MET A 1 35.02 15.92 -41.46
N GLN A 2 34.88 17.12 -40.89
CA GLN A 2 35.16 17.40 -39.48
C GLN A 2 33.92 18.02 -38.82
N ASN A 3 33.82 17.74 -37.52
CA ASN A 3 32.96 18.31 -36.48
C ASN A 3 31.60 17.64 -36.22
N HIS A 4 31.68 16.65 -35.31
CA HIS A 4 31.07 16.68 -33.97
C HIS A 4 29.90 17.64 -33.75
N LEU A 5 28.77 17.07 -33.33
CA LEU A 5 27.98 17.61 -32.22
C LEU A 5 27.69 16.47 -31.23
N GLU A 6 28.66 16.22 -30.36
CA GLU A 6 28.33 15.77 -29.01
C GLU A 6 27.69 16.94 -28.27
N SER A 7 26.49 16.73 -27.75
CA SER A 7 26.17 16.81 -26.31
C SER A 7 24.74 17.27 -26.09
N VAL A 8 23.89 16.38 -25.57
CA VAL A 8 22.77 16.82 -24.73
C VAL A 8 23.30 16.81 -23.31
N GLN A 9 23.49 17.99 -22.73
CA GLN A 9 23.72 18.11 -21.29
C GLN A 9 22.49 18.72 -20.65
N VAL A 10 21.79 17.91 -19.86
CA VAL A 10 20.90 18.41 -18.82
C VAL A 10 21.63 18.20 -17.49
N ARG A 11 21.98 19.31 -16.83
CA ARG A 11 22.55 19.28 -15.49
C ARG A 11 21.65 20.09 -14.57
N VAL A 12 21.07 19.42 -13.58
CA VAL A 12 20.46 20.09 -12.42
C VAL A 12 21.46 19.94 -11.29
N VAL A 13 22.11 21.06 -10.93
CA VAL A 13 23.02 21.12 -9.78
C VAL A 13 22.39 22.04 -8.75
N GLN A 14 21.91 21.46 -7.65
CA GLN A 14 21.42 22.23 -6.51
C GLN A 14 22.61 22.52 -5.59
N GLY A 15 23.24 23.67 -5.80
CA GLY A 15 24.22 24.26 -4.88
C GLY A 15 23.55 25.38 -4.10
N GLY A 16 23.45 25.25 -2.77
CA GLY A 16 22.89 26.29 -1.93
C GLY A 16 23.70 27.59 -1.99
N ASN A 17 23.04 28.71 -2.28
CA ASN A 17 22.96 29.87 -1.38
C ASN A 17 21.96 30.90 -1.90
N ASN A 18 21.20 31.46 -0.96
CA ASN A 18 20.13 32.46 -1.09
C ASN A 18 20.29 33.51 -2.20
N LYS A 19 19.28 33.55 -3.08
CA LYS A 19 18.49 34.75 -3.45
C LYS A 19 17.15 34.27 -4.01
N MET A 20 16.05 34.95 -3.66
CA MET A 20 14.71 34.66 -4.18
C MET A 20 14.63 34.94 -5.68
N ASP A 21 15.06 33.98 -6.49
CA ASP A 21 14.69 33.90 -7.89
C ASP A 21 13.35 33.17 -8.00
N LYS A 22 12.50 33.67 -8.90
CA LYS A 22 11.18 33.11 -9.22
C LYS A 22 11.36 31.61 -9.52
N LEU A 23 10.76 30.73 -8.71
CA LEU A 23 10.88 29.27 -8.86
C LEU A 23 10.50 28.87 -10.30
N ILE A 24 11.51 28.45 -11.09
CA ILE A 24 11.33 27.89 -12.43
C ILE A 24 11.34 26.37 -12.28
N GLY A 25 10.33 25.85 -11.58
CA GLY A 25 10.22 24.44 -11.24
C GLY A 25 9.27 24.29 -10.07
N VAL A 26 8.09 23.74 -10.34
CA VAL A 26 7.19 23.25 -9.29
C VAL A 26 7.58 21.81 -9.03
N ILE A 27 7.84 21.48 -7.77
CA ILE A 27 8.04 20.09 -7.36
C ILE A 27 6.66 19.43 -7.45
N ASP A 28 6.52 18.42 -8.30
CA ASP A 28 5.31 17.61 -8.41
C ASP A 28 5.30 16.57 -7.28
N GLU A 29 5.16 17.07 -6.06
CA GLU A 29 4.96 16.27 -4.86
C GLU A 29 3.58 16.60 -4.28
N PRO A 30 2.87 15.59 -3.73
CA PRO A 30 1.60 15.84 -3.08
C PRO A 30 1.80 16.80 -1.91
N VAL A 31 0.84 17.70 -1.73
CA VAL A 31 0.91 18.78 -0.74
C VAL A 31 1.18 18.18 0.66
N PRO A 32 2.26 18.58 1.34
CA PRO A 32 2.45 18.26 2.75
C PRO A 32 1.29 18.89 3.53
N GLY A 33 0.58 18.13 4.35
CA GLY A 33 -0.75 18.50 4.89
C GLY A 33 -0.91 19.82 5.67
N LYS A 34 0.12 20.67 5.75
CA LYS A 34 0.11 22.02 6.36
C LYS A 34 0.06 23.17 5.35
N ASP A 35 0.32 22.92 4.07
CA ASP A 35 0.31 23.96 3.04
C ASP A 35 -1.13 24.29 2.59
N PRO A 36 -1.41 25.55 2.19
CA PRO A 36 -2.75 25.97 1.80
C PRO A 36 -3.27 25.16 0.61
N ASP A 37 -4.48 24.60 0.77
CA ASP A 37 -5.18 23.82 -0.25
C ASP A 37 -5.67 24.72 -1.40
N GLU A 38 -4.94 24.73 -2.51
CA GLU A 38 -5.29 25.49 -3.71
C GLU A 38 -6.42 24.84 -4.54
N LEU A 39 -6.87 23.63 -4.19
CA LEU A 39 -7.81 22.81 -4.98
C LEU A 39 -9.22 22.68 -4.38
N ASP A 40 -9.51 23.36 -3.26
CA ASP A 40 -10.80 23.30 -2.53
C ASP A 40 -11.23 21.86 -2.15
N ILE A 41 -10.25 20.97 -1.96
CA ILE A 41 -10.42 19.56 -1.58
C ILE A 41 -10.92 19.44 -0.13
N ASN A 42 -10.70 20.47 0.69
CA ASN A 42 -11.03 20.55 2.11
C ASN A 42 -12.47 20.13 2.48
N VAL A 43 -13.48 20.44 1.65
CA VAL A 43 -14.87 20.06 1.95
C VAL A 43 -15.05 18.54 1.92
N HIS A 44 -14.44 17.88 0.93
CA HIS A 44 -14.46 16.43 0.78
C HIS A 44 -13.61 15.75 1.86
N THR A 45 -12.42 16.27 2.13
CA THR A 45 -11.51 15.77 3.18
C THR A 45 -12.19 15.79 4.55
N ASN A 46 -12.75 16.93 4.96
CA ASN A 46 -13.40 17.06 6.28
C ASN A 46 -14.61 16.13 6.43
N SER A 47 -15.37 15.91 5.36
CA SER A 47 -16.50 15.00 5.36
C SER A 47 -16.05 13.55 5.51
N LEU A 48 -14.95 13.18 4.82
CA LEU A 48 -14.40 11.84 4.87
C LEU A 48 -13.73 11.53 6.22
N ILE A 49 -13.03 12.49 6.81
CA ILE A 49 -12.50 12.39 8.19
C ILE A 49 -13.63 12.11 9.18
N LYS A 50 -14.71 12.91 9.16
CA LYS A 50 -15.87 12.70 10.05
C LYS A 50 -16.54 11.34 9.83
N PHE A 51 -16.51 10.83 8.61
CA PHE A 51 -17.01 9.50 8.30
C PHE A 51 -16.12 8.41 8.91
N ILE A 52 -14.80 8.52 8.75
CA ILE A 52 -13.81 7.60 9.32
C ILE A 52 -13.92 7.57 10.85
N GLU A 53 -14.08 8.71 11.51
CA GLU A 53 -14.20 8.80 12.98
C GLU A 53 -15.48 8.15 13.54
N LYS A 54 -16.53 8.01 12.73
CA LYS A 54 -17.87 7.59 13.18
C LYS A 54 -18.31 6.23 12.65
N THR A 55 -17.60 5.69 11.67
CA THR A 55 -17.98 4.43 11.05
C THR A 55 -17.50 3.26 11.89
N ASN A 56 -18.30 2.18 11.90
CA ASN A 56 -17.84 0.90 12.41
C ASN A 56 -16.89 0.26 11.40
N THR A 57 -15.90 -0.46 11.90
CA THR A 57 -14.99 -1.30 11.11
C THR A 57 -15.51 -2.74 10.98
N PRO A 58 -15.11 -3.50 9.96
CA PRO A 58 -14.19 -3.14 8.88
C PRO A 58 -14.85 -2.29 7.80
N ILE A 59 -14.08 -1.42 7.15
CA ILE A 59 -14.55 -0.65 6.00
C ILE A 59 -13.45 -0.42 4.97
N THR A 60 -13.84 -0.29 3.71
CA THR A 60 -12.95 0.03 2.59
C THR A 60 -13.51 1.22 1.84
N ILE A 61 -12.66 2.20 1.58
CA ILE A 61 -12.98 3.48 0.95
C ILE A 61 -12.11 3.61 -0.29
N GLY A 62 -12.73 3.76 -1.46
CA GLY A 62 -12.03 4.06 -2.70
C GLY A 62 -12.07 5.54 -3.02
N ILE A 63 -10.92 6.18 -3.15
CA ILE A 63 -10.75 7.54 -3.65
C ILE A 63 -10.44 7.43 -5.14
N GLN A 64 -11.42 7.78 -5.96
CA GLN A 64 -11.34 7.66 -7.41
C GLN A 64 -11.05 9.01 -8.06
N GLY A 65 -10.12 9.04 -9.01
CA GLY A 65 -9.80 10.24 -9.78
C GLY A 65 -8.70 9.98 -10.83
N GLU A 66 -8.63 10.85 -11.84
CA GLU A 66 -7.59 10.80 -12.87
C GLU A 66 -6.19 11.12 -12.30
N TRP A 67 -5.15 10.88 -13.08
CA TRP A 67 -3.80 11.35 -12.75
C TRP A 67 -3.79 12.87 -12.50
N GLY A 68 -3.13 13.30 -11.42
CA GLY A 68 -3.05 14.72 -11.04
C GLY A 68 -4.32 15.29 -10.37
N SER A 69 -5.35 14.48 -10.11
CA SER A 69 -6.59 14.96 -9.47
C SER A 69 -6.46 15.22 -7.95
N GLY A 70 -5.26 15.10 -7.38
CA GLY A 70 -5.03 15.31 -5.95
C GLY A 70 -5.39 14.13 -5.02
N LYS A 71 -5.53 12.89 -5.53
CA LYS A 71 -5.86 11.70 -4.71
C LYS A 71 -4.89 11.52 -3.53
N THR A 72 -3.58 11.49 -3.80
CA THR A 72 -2.53 11.37 -2.79
C THR A 72 -2.54 12.57 -1.84
N SER A 73 -2.77 13.79 -2.33
CA SER A 73 -2.91 14.97 -1.48
C SER A 73 -4.09 14.84 -0.51
N LEU A 74 -5.24 14.35 -0.98
CA LEU A 74 -6.42 14.10 -0.14
C LEU A 74 -6.09 13.05 0.94
N ILE A 75 -5.45 11.95 0.56
CA ILE A 75 -5.01 10.91 1.50
C ILE A 75 -4.02 11.49 2.52
N ASN A 76 -3.07 12.32 2.10
CA ASN A 76 -2.11 12.98 2.98
C ASN A 76 -2.79 13.89 3.99
N SER A 77 -3.84 14.62 3.59
CA SER A 77 -4.62 15.43 4.52
C SER A 77 -5.32 14.58 5.59
N ILE A 78 -5.89 13.43 5.20
CA ILE A 78 -6.47 12.47 6.15
C ILE A 78 -5.39 11.91 7.07
N HIS A 79 -4.25 11.51 6.51
CA HIS A 79 -3.13 10.96 7.27
C HIS A 79 -2.62 11.96 8.31
N HIS A 80 -2.50 13.23 7.92
CA HIS A 80 -2.08 14.30 8.83
C HIS A 80 -3.10 14.55 9.95
N HIS A 81 -4.41 14.44 9.68
CA HIS A 81 -5.44 14.61 10.71
C HIS A 81 -5.33 13.59 11.84
N PHE A 82 -5.04 12.33 11.51
CA PHE A 82 -4.86 11.25 12.49
C PHE A 82 -3.42 11.17 13.04
N GLU A 83 -2.54 12.09 12.68
CA GLU A 83 -1.16 12.09 13.18
C GLU A 83 -1.14 12.43 14.68
N GLY A 84 -0.54 11.55 15.48
CA GLY A 84 -0.52 11.70 16.94
C GLY A 84 -1.79 11.24 17.65
N ASP A 85 -2.80 10.72 16.95
CA ASP A 85 -3.92 10.03 17.58
C ASP A 85 -3.45 8.68 18.15
N GLU A 86 -3.39 8.59 19.48
CA GLU A 86 -2.99 7.38 20.18
C GLU A 86 -3.94 6.20 19.90
N LYS A 87 -5.19 6.45 19.49
CA LYS A 87 -6.17 5.40 19.19
C LYS A 87 -6.13 4.89 17.76
N THR A 88 -5.37 5.54 16.89
CA THR A 88 -5.36 5.21 15.46
C THR A 88 -3.95 4.88 15.00
N LYS A 89 -3.70 3.60 14.68
CA LYS A 89 -2.47 3.21 14.01
C LYS A 89 -2.60 3.47 12.52
N GLN A 90 -1.69 4.28 11.98
CA GLN A 90 -1.63 4.58 10.56
C GLN A 90 -0.55 3.75 9.87
N ILE A 91 -0.88 3.18 8.71
CA ILE A 91 0.05 2.37 7.89
C ILE A 91 -0.08 2.80 6.44
N TRP A 92 1.04 3.25 5.85
CA TRP A 92 1.11 3.62 4.44
C TRP A 92 1.70 2.49 3.60
N ILE A 93 1.01 2.13 2.52
CA ILE A 93 1.42 1.11 1.55
C ILE A 93 1.53 1.76 0.17
N ASN A 94 2.75 1.86 -0.35
CA ASN A 94 2.97 2.16 -1.76
C ASN A 94 2.83 0.86 -2.57
N SER A 95 1.69 0.66 -3.21
CA SER A 95 1.40 -0.61 -3.90
C SER A 95 2.30 -0.86 -5.11
N TRP A 96 2.72 0.20 -5.81
CA TRP A 96 3.63 0.10 -6.93
C TRP A 96 4.99 -0.44 -6.51
N GLU A 97 5.58 0.08 -5.43
CA GLU A 97 6.85 -0.42 -4.88
C GLU A 97 6.79 -1.90 -4.54
N TYR A 98 5.69 -2.36 -3.93
CA TYR A 98 5.51 -3.77 -3.59
C TYR A 98 5.29 -4.68 -4.81
N SER A 99 4.81 -4.13 -5.92
CA SER A 99 4.62 -4.85 -7.19
C SER A 99 5.90 -5.02 -8.01
N LEU A 100 6.95 -4.25 -7.70
CA LEU A 100 8.20 -4.31 -8.46
C LEU A 100 8.84 -5.71 -8.38
N LEU A 101 9.10 -6.28 -9.57
CA LEU A 101 9.72 -7.60 -9.74
C LEU A 101 8.98 -8.69 -8.95
N SER A 102 7.65 -8.64 -8.93
CA SER A 102 6.81 -9.59 -8.18
C SER A 102 5.55 -9.97 -8.93
N THR A 103 5.09 -11.20 -8.69
CA THR A 103 3.72 -11.58 -9.09
C THR A 103 2.70 -10.83 -8.22
N PRO A 104 1.43 -10.70 -8.66
CA PRO A 104 0.37 -10.13 -7.82
C PRO A 104 0.22 -10.80 -6.45
N GLU A 105 0.39 -12.11 -6.38
CA GLU A 105 0.35 -12.88 -5.13
C GLU A 105 1.53 -12.52 -4.23
N GLU A 106 2.74 -12.45 -4.77
CA GLU A 106 3.93 -12.03 -4.02
C GLU A 106 3.78 -10.59 -3.50
N ALA A 107 3.24 -9.68 -4.32
CA ALA A 107 2.96 -8.31 -3.92
C ALA A 107 1.97 -8.26 -2.74
N LEU A 108 0.87 -9.03 -2.80
CA LEU A 108 -0.07 -9.14 -1.67
C LEU A 108 0.63 -9.69 -0.42
N LEU A 109 1.42 -10.76 -0.53
CA LEU A 109 2.13 -11.33 0.61
C LEU A 109 3.09 -10.31 1.25
N LYS A 110 3.81 -9.52 0.43
CA LYS A 110 4.66 -8.42 0.91
C LYS A 110 3.85 -7.34 1.64
N ILE A 111 2.70 -6.94 1.09
CA ILE A 111 1.81 -5.95 1.70
C ILE A 111 1.31 -6.45 3.07
N ILE A 112 0.82 -7.70 3.16
CA ILE A 112 0.32 -8.24 4.42
C ILE A 112 1.44 -8.33 5.46
N ASN A 113 2.63 -8.80 5.07
CA ASN A 113 3.78 -8.83 5.99
C ASN A 113 4.17 -7.43 6.47
N ARG A 114 4.15 -6.43 5.59
CA ARG A 114 4.42 -5.04 6.00
C ARG A 114 3.41 -4.57 7.04
N ILE A 115 2.12 -4.83 6.81
CA ILE A 115 1.07 -4.45 7.75
C ILE A 115 1.32 -5.14 9.11
N ILE A 116 1.60 -6.45 9.11
CA ILE A 116 1.93 -7.19 10.34
C ILE A 116 3.14 -6.57 11.04
N ASP A 117 4.23 -6.31 10.33
CA ASP A 117 5.46 -5.72 10.88
C ASP A 117 5.19 -4.36 11.56
N GLU A 118 4.43 -3.47 10.91
CA GLU A 118 4.04 -2.16 11.46
C GLU A 118 3.18 -2.26 12.72
N LEU A 119 2.27 -3.25 12.77
CA LEU A 119 1.41 -3.47 13.92
C LEU A 119 2.20 -4.02 15.12
N ILE A 120 3.13 -4.95 14.89
CA ILE A 120 3.92 -5.55 15.97
C ILE A 120 5.09 -4.67 16.43
N GLU A 121 5.56 -3.72 15.61
CA GLU A 121 6.59 -2.77 16.02
C GLU A 121 6.15 -1.90 17.20
N SER A 122 4.84 -1.66 17.29
CA SER A 122 4.22 -0.92 18.39
C SER A 122 3.90 -1.81 19.61
N ASP A 123 4.18 -3.11 19.57
CA ASP A 123 3.92 -4.06 20.66
C ASP A 123 5.03 -4.00 21.72
N PRO A 124 4.72 -3.68 22.99
CA PRO A 124 5.71 -3.68 24.07
C PRO A 124 6.20 -5.09 24.45
N ASN A 125 5.52 -6.16 24.01
CA ASN A 125 5.89 -7.53 24.33
C ASN A 125 6.83 -8.14 23.27
N GLU A 126 8.13 -8.11 23.58
CA GLU A 126 9.19 -8.63 22.70
C GLU A 126 9.05 -10.12 22.34
N THR A 127 8.56 -10.96 23.26
CA THR A 127 8.38 -12.40 22.98
C THR A 127 7.28 -12.63 21.95
N ARG A 128 6.16 -11.91 22.10
CA ARG A 128 5.03 -11.99 21.17
C ARG A 128 5.42 -11.46 19.79
N LYS A 129 6.10 -10.32 19.75
CA LYS A 129 6.66 -9.74 18.53
C LYS A 129 7.50 -10.74 17.76
N LYS A 130 8.44 -11.41 18.44
CA LYS A 130 9.29 -12.46 17.83
C LYS A 130 8.49 -13.64 17.30
N ASN A 131 7.48 -14.12 18.05
CA ASN A 131 6.67 -15.26 17.63
C ASN A 131 5.82 -14.95 16.39
N ILE A 132 5.12 -13.81 16.40
CA ILE A 132 4.28 -13.37 15.26
C ILE A 132 5.15 -13.11 14.04
N LYS A 133 6.26 -12.36 14.20
CA LYS A 133 7.19 -12.09 13.11
C LYS A 133 7.77 -13.37 12.52
N GLY A 134 8.22 -14.29 13.37
CA GLY A 134 8.76 -15.58 12.93
C GLY A 134 7.73 -16.41 12.16
N GLY A 135 6.46 -16.40 12.60
CA GLY A 135 5.35 -17.07 11.92
C GLY A 135 5.08 -16.47 10.53
N ALA A 136 4.95 -15.15 10.45
CA ALA A 136 4.70 -14.44 9.19
C ALA A 136 5.85 -14.63 8.19
N GLU A 137 7.11 -14.48 8.66
CA GLU A 137 8.30 -14.73 7.85
C GLU A 137 8.38 -16.19 7.36
N ALA A 138 7.99 -17.17 8.17
CA ALA A 138 8.00 -18.57 7.77
C ALA A 138 6.98 -18.84 6.65
N ILE A 139 5.78 -18.28 6.74
CA ILE A 139 4.76 -18.40 5.70
C ILE A 139 5.22 -17.73 4.40
N PHE A 140 5.81 -16.54 4.50
CA PHE A 140 6.34 -15.79 3.36
C PHE A 140 7.47 -16.54 2.65
N LYS A 141 8.49 -16.98 3.40
CA LYS A 141 9.63 -17.75 2.88
C LYS A 141 9.16 -19.08 2.28
N GLY A 142 8.14 -19.71 2.87
CA GLY A 142 7.48 -20.90 2.34
C GLY A 142 6.87 -20.66 0.96
N ALA A 143 6.09 -19.58 0.81
CA ALA A 143 5.47 -19.21 -0.46
C ALA A 143 6.51 -18.91 -1.56
N LEU A 144 7.53 -18.09 -1.26
CA LEU A 144 8.59 -17.74 -2.22
C LEU A 144 9.39 -18.95 -2.69
N ARG A 145 9.66 -19.92 -1.81
CA ARG A 145 10.41 -21.14 -2.16
C ARG A 145 9.70 -21.96 -3.24
N VAL A 146 8.37 -22.06 -3.16
CA VAL A 146 7.59 -22.79 -4.18
C VAL A 146 7.65 -22.04 -5.50
N GLY A 147 7.52 -20.70 -5.50
CA GLY A 147 7.69 -19.85 -6.68
C GLY A 147 9.02 -20.06 -7.41
N ALA A 148 10.12 -20.10 -6.65
CA ALA A 148 11.46 -20.29 -7.20
C ALA A 148 11.66 -21.67 -7.88
N GLN A 149 11.04 -22.73 -7.37
CA GLN A 149 11.16 -24.07 -7.96
C GLN A 149 10.49 -24.18 -9.34
N VAL A 150 9.47 -23.35 -9.60
CA VAL A 150 8.71 -23.36 -10.85
C VAL A 150 9.50 -22.71 -11.98
N ALA A 151 10.20 -21.61 -11.69
CA ALA A 151 11.08 -20.95 -12.65
C ALA A 151 12.23 -21.86 -13.13
N LEU A 152 12.52 -22.95 -12.40
CA LEU A 152 13.61 -23.89 -12.67
C LEU A 152 13.20 -25.15 -13.47
N GLY A 153 11.94 -25.29 -13.90
CA GLY A 153 11.58 -26.11 -15.07
C GLY A 153 11.22 -27.60 -14.86
N ASN A 154 10.65 -28.01 -13.73
CA ASN A 154 10.08 -29.36 -13.58
C ASN A 154 8.55 -29.37 -13.74
N ALA A 155 8.03 -30.41 -14.42
CA ALA A 155 6.61 -30.78 -14.60
C ALA A 155 5.56 -29.68 -14.33
N ALA A 156 5.37 -28.78 -15.31
CA ALA A 156 4.60 -27.54 -15.17
C ALA A 156 3.15 -27.71 -14.65
N GLY A 157 2.48 -28.83 -14.89
CA GLY A 157 1.08 -29.04 -14.50
C GLY A 157 0.85 -29.33 -13.02
N GLU A 158 1.60 -30.28 -12.44
CA GLU A 158 1.49 -30.62 -11.01
C GLU A 158 2.03 -29.50 -10.14
N VAL A 159 3.13 -28.88 -10.58
CA VAL A 159 3.79 -27.77 -9.91
C VAL A 159 2.93 -26.49 -9.94
N ALA A 160 2.22 -26.20 -11.04
CA ALA A 160 1.31 -25.06 -11.10
C ALA A 160 0.12 -25.21 -10.13
N LYS A 161 -0.40 -26.43 -9.96
CA LYS A 161 -1.48 -26.69 -9.01
C LYS A 161 -1.00 -26.52 -7.56
N GLU A 162 0.18 -27.05 -7.24
CA GLU A 162 0.80 -26.90 -5.93
C GLU A 162 1.09 -25.43 -5.58
N LEU A 163 1.50 -24.63 -6.58
CA LEU A 163 1.66 -23.18 -6.43
C LEU A 163 0.37 -22.46 -6.04
N LEU A 164 -0.71 -22.71 -6.79
CA LEU A 164 -1.99 -22.06 -6.54
C LEU A 164 -2.54 -22.45 -5.17
N ASP A 165 -2.49 -23.73 -4.82
CA ASP A 165 -2.93 -24.25 -3.52
C ASP A 165 -2.09 -23.67 -2.37
N THR A 166 -0.77 -23.59 -2.54
CA THR A 166 0.13 -23.05 -1.52
C THR A 166 -0.04 -21.54 -1.38
N GLY A 167 -0.14 -20.80 -2.49
CA GLY A 167 -0.37 -19.36 -2.48
C GLY A 167 -1.68 -19.00 -1.77
N ALA A 168 -2.77 -19.70 -2.10
CA ALA A 168 -4.06 -19.50 -1.43
C ALA A 168 -3.98 -19.81 0.08
N LYS A 169 -3.31 -20.91 0.46
CA LYS A 169 -3.08 -21.25 1.88
C LYS A 169 -2.25 -20.19 2.61
N SER A 170 -1.16 -19.72 1.99
CA SER A 170 -0.29 -18.69 2.56
C SER A 170 -1.03 -17.37 2.75
N ILE A 171 -1.86 -16.95 1.79
CA ILE A 171 -2.70 -15.76 1.92
C ILE A 171 -3.71 -15.93 3.07
N ALA A 172 -4.37 -17.08 3.15
CA ALA A 172 -5.33 -17.36 4.22
C ALA A 172 -4.67 -17.35 5.61
N GLU A 173 -3.48 -17.96 5.74
CA GLU A 173 -2.75 -18.00 7.01
C GLU A 173 -2.22 -16.61 7.40
N LEU A 174 -1.68 -15.82 6.47
CA LEU A 174 -1.26 -14.44 6.76
C LEU A 174 -2.45 -13.54 7.11
N ARG A 175 -3.59 -13.69 6.42
CA ARG A 175 -4.82 -12.97 6.79
C ARG A 175 -5.26 -13.32 8.21
N LYS A 176 -5.17 -14.60 8.58
CA LYS A 176 -5.50 -15.06 9.94
C LYS A 176 -4.54 -14.45 10.97
N GLN A 177 -3.23 -14.49 10.73
CA GLN A 177 -2.24 -13.84 11.61
C GLN A 177 -2.47 -12.35 11.73
N LEU A 178 -2.75 -11.65 10.62
CA LEU A 178 -3.10 -10.23 10.64
C LEU A 178 -4.34 -9.97 11.50
N SER A 179 -5.39 -10.79 11.35
CA SER A 179 -6.61 -10.66 12.16
C SER A 179 -6.33 -10.88 13.64
N GLU A 180 -5.53 -11.90 13.98
CA GLU A 180 -5.14 -12.17 15.37
C GLU A 180 -4.31 -11.03 15.97
N VAL A 181 -3.39 -10.43 15.20
CA VAL A 181 -2.60 -9.27 15.63
C VAL A 181 -3.54 -8.10 15.96
N VAL A 182 -4.44 -7.75 15.04
CA VAL A 182 -5.36 -6.62 15.19
C VAL A 182 -6.41 -6.87 16.28
N GLU A 183 -6.86 -8.11 16.48
CA GLU A 183 -7.76 -8.47 17.58
C GLU A 183 -7.06 -8.31 18.92
N GLN A 184 -5.90 -8.94 19.08
CA GLN A 184 -5.09 -8.85 20.30
C GLN A 184 -4.67 -7.42 20.60
N MET A 185 -4.60 -6.53 19.61
CA MET A 185 -4.29 -5.12 19.82
C MET A 185 -5.33 -4.42 20.71
N ALA A 186 -6.65 -4.65 20.56
CA ALA A 186 -7.61 -3.92 21.41
C ALA A 186 -7.79 -4.51 22.82
N ASP A 187 -7.38 -5.75 23.05
CA ASP A 187 -7.49 -6.39 24.38
C ASP A 187 -6.30 -6.06 25.29
N ARG A 188 -5.32 -5.29 24.81
CA ARG A 188 -4.13 -4.92 25.58
C ARG A 188 -4.40 -3.66 26.39
N SER A 189 -4.23 -3.75 27.71
CA SER A 189 -4.23 -2.58 28.61
C SER A 189 -3.15 -1.53 28.28
N THR A 190 -2.13 -1.91 27.50
CA THR A 190 -0.98 -1.08 27.11
C THR A 190 -1.02 -0.63 25.66
N ASN A 191 -2.02 -1.05 24.86
CA ASN A 191 -2.12 -0.64 23.47
C ASN A 191 -3.28 0.34 23.30
N PRO A 192 -2.99 1.59 22.93
CA PRO A 192 -4.05 2.59 22.80
C PRO A 192 -4.87 2.42 21.51
N TYR A 193 -4.37 1.67 20.50
CA TYR A 193 -5.01 1.60 19.19
C TYR A 193 -6.35 0.82 19.18
N GLU A 194 -7.42 1.54 18.86
CA GLU A 194 -8.76 1.02 18.63
C GLU A 194 -9.01 0.74 17.13
N THR A 195 -8.32 1.47 16.24
CA THR A 195 -8.48 1.38 14.78
C THR A 195 -7.12 1.37 14.06
N VAL A 196 -7.04 0.64 12.94
CA VAL A 196 -5.90 0.65 12.03
C VAL A 196 -6.35 1.23 10.68
N VAL A 197 -5.78 2.37 10.29
CA VAL A 197 -6.02 2.97 8.97
C VAL A 197 -4.88 2.60 8.04
N ILE A 198 -5.21 1.91 6.94
CA ILE A 198 -4.28 1.40 5.95
C ILE A 198 -4.51 2.15 4.65
N TYR A 199 -3.54 2.97 4.28
CA TYR A 199 -3.53 3.73 3.03
C TYR A 199 -2.85 2.90 1.95
N VAL A 200 -3.53 2.66 0.84
CA VAL A 200 -2.99 1.94 -0.32
C VAL A 200 -2.99 2.90 -1.51
N ASP A 201 -1.80 3.39 -1.85
CA ASP A 201 -1.61 4.38 -2.91
C ASP A 201 -0.86 3.79 -4.11
N ASP A 202 -0.79 4.55 -5.21
CA ASP A 202 -0.03 4.25 -6.43
C ASP A 202 -0.46 2.97 -7.17
N LEU A 203 -1.68 2.48 -6.94
CA LEU A 203 -2.23 1.33 -7.67
C LEU A 203 -2.34 1.59 -9.19
N ASP A 204 -2.53 2.85 -9.57
CA ASP A 204 -2.61 3.31 -10.95
C ASP A 204 -1.26 3.38 -11.68
N ARG A 205 -0.14 3.26 -10.94
CA ARG A 205 1.22 3.16 -11.52
C ARG A 205 1.63 1.72 -11.86
N ILE A 206 0.85 0.75 -11.40
CA ILE A 206 1.04 -0.66 -11.71
C ILE A 206 0.50 -0.93 -13.12
N GLU A 207 1.12 -1.87 -13.84
CA GLU A 207 0.59 -2.33 -15.12
C GLU A 207 -0.90 -2.73 -14.96
N PRO A 208 -1.81 -2.26 -15.83
CA PRO A 208 -3.26 -2.35 -15.60
C PRO A 208 -3.77 -3.74 -15.24
N LYS A 209 -3.29 -4.80 -15.92
CA LYS A 209 -3.72 -6.17 -15.62
C LYS A 209 -3.28 -6.61 -14.22
N ASN A 210 -2.04 -6.29 -13.84
CA ASN A 210 -1.53 -6.58 -12.50
C ASN A 210 -2.24 -5.75 -11.42
N ALA A 211 -2.59 -4.49 -11.67
CA ALA A 211 -3.33 -3.65 -10.75
C ALA A 211 -4.70 -4.28 -10.39
N VAL A 212 -5.43 -4.77 -11.39
CA VAL A 212 -6.71 -5.47 -11.19
C VAL A 212 -6.51 -6.78 -10.40
N ALA A 213 -5.49 -7.56 -10.72
CA ALA A 213 -5.20 -8.80 -9.99
C ALA A 213 -4.86 -8.52 -8.51
N ILE A 214 -4.05 -7.50 -8.23
CA ILE A 214 -3.71 -7.09 -6.86
C ILE A 214 -4.97 -6.59 -6.13
N LEU A 215 -5.80 -5.77 -6.77
CA LEU A 215 -7.08 -5.30 -6.19
C LEU A 215 -8.02 -6.47 -5.84
N GLU A 216 -8.08 -7.50 -6.70
CA GLU A 216 -8.86 -8.71 -6.40
C GLU A 216 -8.30 -9.49 -5.21
N LEU A 217 -6.98 -9.62 -5.15
CA LEU A 217 -6.29 -10.30 -4.05
C LEU A 217 -6.42 -9.53 -2.74
N LEU A 218 -6.36 -8.20 -2.76
CA LEU A 218 -6.54 -7.33 -1.58
C LEU A 218 -7.92 -7.49 -0.93
N LYS A 219 -8.95 -7.92 -1.67
CA LYS A 219 -10.28 -8.25 -1.09
C LYS A 219 -10.18 -9.27 0.03
N ASN A 220 -9.14 -10.11 0.03
CA ASN A 220 -8.90 -11.07 1.10
C ASN A 220 -8.61 -10.41 2.46
N ILE A 221 -8.17 -9.15 2.52
CA ILE A 221 -7.81 -8.50 3.79
C ILE A 221 -8.73 -7.32 4.15
N PHE A 222 -9.59 -6.87 3.25
CA PHE A 222 -10.53 -5.76 3.49
C PHE A 222 -11.52 -6.01 4.62
N SER A 223 -11.79 -7.26 4.97
CA SER A 223 -12.72 -7.61 6.05
C SER A 223 -12.03 -7.91 7.38
N VAL A 224 -10.76 -7.54 7.55
CA VAL A 224 -10.06 -7.69 8.83
C VAL A 224 -10.66 -6.71 9.85
N PRO A 225 -11.14 -7.17 11.03
CA PRO A 225 -11.75 -6.31 12.03
C PRO A 225 -10.85 -5.13 12.42
N LYS A 226 -11.43 -3.98 12.81
CA LYS A 226 -10.72 -2.76 13.22
C LYS A 226 -9.88 -2.09 12.13
N CYS A 227 -9.89 -2.61 10.91
CA CYS A 227 -9.18 -2.01 9.78
C CYS A 227 -10.10 -1.10 8.94
N ILE A 228 -9.55 0.03 8.54
CA ILE A 228 -10.08 0.95 7.55
C ILE A 228 -9.08 0.99 6.40
N PHE A 229 -9.48 0.52 5.22
CA PHE A 229 -8.66 0.60 4.02
C PHE A 229 -9.05 1.82 3.19
N ILE A 230 -8.08 2.65 2.82
CA ILE A 230 -8.28 3.82 1.96
C ILE A 230 -7.41 3.63 0.72
N LEU A 231 -8.05 3.47 -0.45
CA LEU A 231 -7.37 3.16 -1.71
C LEU A 231 -7.42 4.36 -2.65
N ALA A 232 -6.29 4.82 -3.16
CA ALA A 232 -6.26 5.71 -4.32
C ALA A 232 -6.32 4.89 -5.61
N ILE A 233 -7.29 5.19 -6.47
CA ILE A 233 -7.52 4.42 -7.70
C ILE A 233 -7.78 5.37 -8.87
N ASP A 234 -7.07 5.16 -9.97
CA ASP A 234 -7.48 5.67 -11.27
C ASP A 234 -8.41 4.66 -11.95
N TYR A 235 -9.67 5.07 -12.14
CA TYR A 235 -10.69 4.23 -12.75
C TYR A 235 -10.34 3.82 -14.18
N GLN A 236 -9.66 4.67 -14.95
CA GLN A 236 -9.27 4.35 -16.32
C GLN A 236 -8.22 3.24 -16.34
N VAL A 237 -7.30 3.20 -15.36
CA VAL A 237 -6.32 2.11 -15.24
C VAL A 237 -7.03 0.80 -14.90
N VAL A 238 -7.99 0.82 -13.97
CA VAL A 238 -8.78 -0.37 -13.63
C VAL A 238 -9.59 -0.87 -14.83
N VAL A 239 -10.27 0.02 -15.56
CA VAL A 239 -11.05 -0.34 -16.75
C VAL A 239 -10.16 -1.00 -17.81
N LYS A 240 -9.01 -0.42 -18.14
CA LYS A 240 -8.05 -1.01 -19.08
C LYS A 240 -7.60 -2.42 -18.65
N GLY A 241 -7.37 -2.61 -17.35
CA GLY A 241 -7.01 -3.92 -16.81
C GLY A 241 -8.15 -4.94 -16.92
N LEU A 242 -9.40 -4.50 -16.73
CA LEU A 242 -10.60 -5.34 -16.87
C LEU A 242 -10.87 -5.73 -18.31
N GLU A 243 -10.75 -4.79 -19.26
CA GLU A 243 -10.89 -5.06 -20.71
C GLU A 243 -9.91 -6.15 -21.15
N HIS A 244 -8.64 -6.04 -20.76
CA HIS A 244 -7.65 -7.07 -21.06
C HIS A 244 -7.99 -8.44 -20.45
N LYS A 245 -8.68 -8.47 -19.30
CA LYS A 245 -9.02 -9.70 -18.58
C LYS A 245 -10.28 -10.38 -19.14
N PHE A 246 -11.27 -9.61 -19.56
CA PHE A 246 -12.61 -10.12 -19.89
C PHE A 246 -12.99 -10.02 -21.37
N GLY A 247 -12.23 -9.31 -22.20
CA GLY A 247 -12.46 -9.19 -23.65
C GLY A 247 -13.32 -7.99 -24.00
#